data_AF-A0A958H8I1-F1
#
_entry.id   AF-A0A958H8I1-F1
#
_cell.length_a   1.000
_cell.length_b   1.000
_cell.length_c   1.000
_cell.angle_alpha   90.00
_cell.angle_beta   90.00
_cell.angle_gamma   90.00
#
_symmetry.space_group_name_H-M   'P 1'
#
loop_
_entity.id
_entity.type
_entity.pdbx_description
1 polymer ?
#
loop_
_entity_poly.entity_id
_entity_poly.type
_entity_poly.pdbx_seq_one_letter_code
_entity_poly.pdbx_strand_id
1 'polypeptide(L)'
;MITLLHGPDDLLRSEHLATLRAALGPAEMADLSMTWLDGRRTTVGEIRHHADAMPFLTPRRLVVVEGYLAQLRRRIRSGKGKQDEDERDDENDTPENLSAAAQDREQLLAYLPDVPDTTDLILVEATPVPGNDKVVKALKRLAEQGQAALVVCDAPEDRDLPAWIIDRTRRKGGE
;
A
#
# COMPACT_ATOMS: atom_id res chain seq x y z
N MET A 1 -3.90 -5.56 10.19
CA MET A 1 -3.46 -6.29 8.98
C MET A 1 -3.04 -5.29 7.92
N ILE A 2 -1.98 -5.56 7.17
CA ILE A 2 -1.50 -4.65 6.11
C ILE A 2 -1.81 -5.26 4.75
N THR A 3 -2.28 -4.48 3.78
CA THR A 3 -2.48 -4.96 2.41
C THR A 3 -1.83 -4.02 1.41
N LEU A 4 -1.04 -4.55 0.49
CA LEU A 4 -0.58 -3.83 -0.69
C LEU A 4 -1.40 -4.26 -1.90
N LEU A 5 -2.22 -3.35 -2.42
CA LEU A 5 -2.92 -3.50 -3.70
C LEU A 5 -2.10 -2.78 -4.77
N HIS A 6 -1.54 -3.49 -5.74
CA HIS A 6 -0.73 -2.84 -6.77
C HIS A 6 -0.91 -3.42 -8.16
N GLY A 7 -0.88 -2.57 -9.19
CA GLY A 7 -1.04 -2.96 -10.58
C GLY A 7 -1.99 -2.03 -11.33
N PRO A 8 -2.02 -2.08 -12.67
CA PRO A 8 -2.73 -1.13 -13.51
C PRO A 8 -4.26 -1.28 -13.53
N ASP A 9 -4.83 -2.37 -13.01
CA ASP A 9 -6.28 -2.60 -13.05
C ASP A 9 -7.00 -1.88 -11.90
N ASP A 10 -7.57 -0.71 -12.22
CA ASP A 10 -8.32 0.14 -11.29
C ASP A 10 -9.58 -0.53 -10.73
N LEU A 11 -10.22 -1.38 -11.54
CA LEU A 11 -11.44 -2.07 -11.17
C LEU A 11 -11.15 -3.12 -10.10
N LEU A 12 -10.11 -3.94 -10.30
CA LEU A 12 -9.69 -4.95 -9.33
C LEU A 12 -9.28 -4.31 -7.99
N ARG A 13 -8.53 -3.20 -8.01
CA ARG A 13 -8.17 -2.47 -6.78
C ARG A 13 -9.43 -1.96 -6.06
N SER A 14 -10.38 -1.38 -6.80
CA SER A 14 -11.62 -0.87 -6.24
C SER A 14 -12.51 -1.96 -5.64
N GLU A 15 -12.57 -3.15 -6.26
CA GLU A 15 -13.34 -4.28 -5.73
C GLU A 15 -12.73 -4.88 -4.46
N HIS A 16 -11.41 -4.97 -4.39
CA HIS A 16 -10.73 -5.40 -3.17
C HIS A 16 -10.99 -4.42 -2.02
N LEU A 17 -10.87 -3.11 -2.27
CA LEU A 17 -11.24 -2.09 -1.29
C LEU A 17 -12.71 -2.17 -0.88
N ALA A 18 -13.62 -2.40 -1.82
CA ALA A 18 -15.04 -2.59 -1.52
C ALA A 18 -15.29 -3.81 -0.62
N THR A 19 -14.54 -4.89 -0.83
CA THR A 19 -14.61 -6.11 0.00
C THR A 19 -14.15 -5.83 1.43
N LEU A 20 -13.00 -5.15 1.58
CA LEU A 20 -12.47 -4.76 2.88
C LEU A 20 -13.41 -3.81 3.61
N ARG A 21 -13.99 -2.84 2.90
CA ARG A 21 -15.00 -1.93 3.43
C ARG A 21 -16.25 -2.66 3.91
N ALA A 22 -16.78 -3.60 3.12
CA ALA A 22 -17.96 -4.38 3.49
C ALA A 22 -17.74 -5.24 4.74
N ALA A 23 -16.50 -5.71 4.96
CA ALA A 23 -16.13 -6.45 6.16
C ALA A 23 -16.17 -5.62 7.46
N LEU A 24 -16.19 -4.29 7.38
CA LEU A 24 -16.32 -3.41 8.54
C LEU A 24 -17.74 -3.34 9.11
N GLY A 25 -18.75 -3.76 8.34
CA GLY A 25 -20.16 -3.71 8.73
C GLY A 25 -21.00 -2.79 7.82
N PRO A 26 -22.14 -2.28 8.32
CA PRO A 26 -23.01 -1.38 7.57
C PRO A 26 -22.26 -0.15 7.02
N ALA A 27 -22.63 0.29 5.83
CA ALA A 27 -21.90 1.32 5.09
C ALA A 27 -21.75 2.63 5.90
N GLU A 28 -22.80 3.02 6.63
CA GLU A 28 -22.83 4.23 7.45
C GLU A 28 -21.82 4.19 8.60
N MET A 29 -21.57 3.01 9.17
CA MET A 29 -20.59 2.82 10.24
C MET A 29 -19.17 2.66 9.69
N ALA A 30 -19.03 1.94 8.57
CA ALA A 30 -17.75 1.73 7.90
C ALA A 30 -17.09 3.07 7.52
N ASP A 31 -17.88 4.05 7.07
CA ASP A 31 -17.39 5.40 6.74
C ASP A 31 -16.76 6.13 7.93
N LEU A 32 -17.29 5.95 9.13
CA LEU A 32 -16.80 6.62 10.34
C LEU A 32 -15.42 6.10 10.79
N SER A 33 -15.09 4.87 10.40
CA SER A 33 -13.82 4.21 10.73
C SER A 33 -12.90 4.09 9.52
N MET A 34 -13.14 4.86 8.45
CA MET A 34 -12.31 4.88 7.26
C MET A 34 -11.54 6.20 7.15
N THR A 35 -10.31 6.15 6.61
CA THR A 35 -9.54 7.34 6.28
C THR A 35 -8.81 7.14 4.96
N TRP A 36 -8.89 8.14 4.08
CA TRP A 36 -8.18 8.18 2.81
C TRP A 36 -7.05 9.20 2.88
N LEU A 37 -5.83 8.76 2.53
CA LEU A 37 -4.62 9.57 2.52
C LEU A 37 -4.03 9.59 1.11
N ASP A 38 -3.83 10.80 0.58
CA ASP A 38 -3.11 11.01 -0.68
C ASP A 38 -1.60 10.86 -0.42
N GLY A 39 -1.00 9.81 -0.97
CA GLY A 39 0.42 9.48 -0.86
C GLY A 39 1.37 10.57 -1.37
N ARG A 40 0.87 11.52 -2.17
CA ARG A 40 1.66 12.67 -2.65
C ARG A 40 1.82 13.75 -1.59
N ARG A 41 0.92 13.78 -0.61
CA ARG A 41 0.79 14.86 0.39
C ARG A 41 0.98 14.36 1.82
N THR A 42 0.71 13.07 2.06
CA THR A 42 0.81 12.46 3.38
C THR A 42 2.26 12.19 3.79
N THR A 43 2.48 12.10 5.09
CA THR A 43 3.73 11.68 5.72
C THR A 43 3.57 10.35 6.45
N VAL A 44 4.68 9.70 6.83
CA VAL A 44 4.63 8.50 7.70
C VAL A 44 3.98 8.82 9.04
N GLY A 45 4.24 10.01 9.58
CA GLY A 45 3.63 10.48 10.83
C GLY A 45 2.11 10.55 10.76
N GLU A 46 1.55 11.05 9.65
CA GLU A 46 0.10 11.08 9.41
C GLU A 46 -0.48 9.68 9.21
N ILE A 47 0.20 8.81 8.45
CA ILE A 47 -0.22 7.42 8.29
C ILE A 47 -0.30 6.74 9.66
N ARG A 48 0.74 6.87 10.48
CA ARG A 48 0.79 6.35 11.85
C ARG A 48 -0.32 6.94 12.71
N HIS A 49 -0.47 8.27 12.69
CA HIS A 49 -1.51 8.96 13.47
C HIS A 49 -2.91 8.41 13.19
N HIS A 50 -3.24 8.18 11.92
CA HIS A 50 -4.52 7.61 11.55
C HIS A 50 -4.61 6.11 11.80
N ALA A 51 -3.54 5.35 11.63
CA ALA A 51 -3.55 3.91 11.84
C ALA A 51 -3.56 3.51 13.33
N ASP A 52 -3.01 4.34 14.22
CA ASP A 52 -3.01 4.13 15.67
C ASP A 52 -4.31 4.59 16.35
N ALA A 53 -5.19 5.29 15.63
CA ALA A 53 -6.47 5.73 16.15
C ALA A 53 -7.44 4.54 16.32
N MET A 54 -8.10 4.47 17.48
CA MET A 54 -9.10 3.42 17.75
C MET A 54 -10.28 3.50 16.77
N PRO A 55 -10.80 2.35 16.29
CA PRO A 55 -12.03 2.32 15.49
C PRO A 55 -13.26 2.76 16.30
N PHE A 56 -14.25 3.32 15.60
CA PHE A 56 -15.50 3.79 16.20
C PHE A 56 -16.70 3.05 15.59
N LEU A 57 -17.48 2.36 16.43
CA LEU A 57 -18.67 1.60 16.03
C LEU A 57 -18.44 0.49 14.97
N THR A 58 -17.18 0.14 14.69
CA THR A 58 -16.78 -0.96 13.81
C THR A 58 -15.74 -1.81 14.51
N PRO A 59 -15.58 -3.09 14.14
CA PRO A 59 -14.57 -3.96 14.75
C PRO A 59 -13.13 -3.54 14.43
N ARG A 60 -12.94 -2.81 13.32
CA ARG A 60 -11.63 -2.43 12.78
C ARG A 60 -11.68 -1.04 12.16
N ARG A 61 -10.51 -0.41 12.03
CA ARG A 61 -10.30 0.86 11.32
C ARG A 61 -9.65 0.59 9.98
N LEU A 62 -10.06 1.27 8.92
CA LEU A 62 -9.51 1.11 7.58
C LEU A 62 -8.81 2.38 7.11
N VAL A 63 -7.48 2.33 6.98
CA VAL A 63 -6.66 3.45 6.50
C VAL A 63 -6.15 3.12 5.11
N VAL A 64 -6.61 3.87 4.11
CA VAL A 64 -6.24 3.71 2.71
C VAL A 64 -5.24 4.80 2.33
N VAL A 65 -4.09 4.41 1.80
CA VAL A 65 -3.03 5.33 1.37
C VAL A 65 -2.74 5.12 -0.11
N GLU A 66 -3.03 6.11 -0.93
CA GLU A 66 -2.91 6.01 -2.38
C GLU A 66 -1.59 6.56 -2.92
N GLY A 67 -0.82 5.74 -3.64
CA GLY A 67 0.35 6.17 -4.41
C GLY A 67 1.56 6.59 -3.57
N TYR A 68 1.61 6.21 -2.29
CA TYR A 68 2.68 6.61 -1.38
C TYR A 68 4.02 6.01 -1.78
N LEU A 69 4.06 4.72 -2.14
CA LEU A 69 5.31 4.04 -2.50
C LEU A 69 5.84 4.57 -3.84
N ALA A 70 4.96 4.80 -4.82
CA ALA A 70 5.36 5.44 -6.08
C ALA A 70 5.98 6.82 -5.85
N GLN A 71 5.36 7.65 -4.99
CA GLN A 71 5.87 8.97 -4.66
C GLN A 71 7.20 8.90 -3.90
N LEU A 72 7.32 8.01 -2.92
CA LEU A 72 8.53 7.81 -2.13
C LEU A 72 9.71 7.42 -3.02
N ARG A 73 9.53 6.44 -3.91
CA ARG A 73 10.53 6.01 -4.90
C ARG A 73 10.91 7.13 -5.86
N ARG A 74 9.95 7.98 -6.27
CA ARG A 74 10.21 9.16 -7.11
C ARG A 74 11.12 10.14 -6.38
N ARG A 75 10.79 10.49 -5.13
CA ARG A 75 11.57 11.44 -4.30
C ARG A 75 12.99 10.93 -4.04
N ILE A 76 13.16 9.65 -3.74
CA ILE A 76 14.48 9.03 -3.53
C ILE A 76 15.34 9.11 -4.80
N ARG A 77 14.78 8.78 -5.98
CA ARG A 77 15.49 8.88 -7.26
C ARG A 77 15.88 10.32 -7.62
N SER A 78 14.99 11.28 -7.37
CA SER A 78 15.28 12.71 -7.60
C SER A 78 16.36 13.27 -6.67
N GLY A 79 16.51 12.72 -5.46
CA GLY A 79 17.59 13.06 -4.54
C GLY A 79 18.94 12.50 -5.00
N LYS A 80 18.96 11.26 -5.52
CA LYS A 80 20.17 10.58 -6.00
C LYS A 80 20.71 11.17 -7.32
N GLY A 81 19.84 11.70 -8.19
CA GLY A 81 20.28 12.36 -9.43
C GLY A 81 20.98 13.73 -9.26
N LYS A 82 21.09 14.25 -8.02
CA LYS A 82 21.81 15.51 -7.71
C LYS A 82 23.18 15.29 -7.06
N GLN A 83 23.46 14.06 -6.64
CA GLN A 83 24.71 13.64 -6.00
C GLN A 83 25.02 12.28 -6.61
N ASP A 84 25.80 12.23 -7.70
CA ASP A 84 26.68 11.11 -8.09
C ASP A 84 27.12 11.30 -9.57
N GLU A 85 28.18 12.09 -9.79
CA GLU A 85 29.27 11.64 -10.67
C GLU A 85 30.47 11.12 -9.86
N ASP A 86 30.57 11.41 -8.55
CA ASP A 86 31.70 10.96 -7.73
C ASP A 86 31.24 10.04 -6.58
N GLU A 87 31.59 8.76 -6.75
CA GLU A 87 31.91 7.75 -5.72
C GLU A 87 31.07 7.73 -4.43
N ARG A 88 30.16 6.75 -4.32
CA ARG A 88 29.65 6.29 -3.02
C ARG A 88 29.71 4.78 -2.89
N ASP A 89 30.59 4.33 -2.02
CA ASP A 89 30.53 3.01 -1.39
C ASP A 89 29.27 2.93 -0.51
N ASP A 90 28.40 1.95 -0.80
CA ASP A 90 27.13 1.63 -0.11
C ASP A 90 27.36 1.28 1.40
N GLU A 91 28.61 1.18 1.85
CA GLU A 91 29.01 0.81 3.21
C GLU A 91 29.04 1.96 4.23
N ASN A 92 28.95 3.23 3.80
CA ASN A 92 29.07 4.39 4.72
C ASN A 92 27.77 5.19 4.94
N ASP A 93 26.61 4.66 4.53
CA ASP A 93 25.29 5.26 4.78
C ASP A 93 24.89 5.06 6.25
N THR A 94 25.33 5.96 7.13
CA THR A 94 24.76 6.08 8.49
C THR A 94 23.36 6.70 8.43
N PRO A 95 22.45 6.42 9.39
CA PRO A 95 21.07 6.94 9.39
C PRO A 95 20.98 8.47 9.29
N GLU A 96 22.05 9.15 9.71
CA GLU A 96 22.19 10.60 9.78
C GLU A 96 22.42 11.26 8.41
N ASN A 97 22.92 10.51 7.42
CA ASN A 97 23.23 11.01 6.07
C ASN A 97 22.17 10.65 5.01
N LEU A 98 21.11 9.93 5.40
CA LEU A 98 20.04 9.56 4.50
C LEU A 98 19.27 10.80 4.03
N SER A 99 18.96 10.86 2.73
CA SER A 99 18.01 11.85 2.21
C SER A 99 16.67 11.78 2.97
N ALA A 100 15.95 12.89 3.10
CA ALA A 100 14.65 12.92 3.78
C ALA A 100 13.67 11.85 3.25
N ALA A 101 13.68 11.56 1.95
CA ALA A 101 12.84 10.51 1.37
C ALA A 101 13.33 9.08 1.72
N ALA A 102 14.63 8.88 1.89
CA ALA A 102 15.14 7.61 2.41
C ALA A 102 14.80 7.45 3.90
N GLN A 103 14.88 8.53 4.69
CA GLN A 103 14.42 8.53 6.08
C GLN A 103 12.93 8.21 6.20
N ASP A 104 12.07 8.81 5.37
CA ASP A 104 10.64 8.47 5.30
C ASP A 104 10.43 6.96 5.03
N ARG A 105 11.22 6.36 4.14
CA ARG A 105 11.15 4.91 3.87
C ARG A 105 11.51 4.09 5.10
N GLU A 106 12.60 4.43 5.78
CA GLU A 106 13.03 3.70 6.97
C GLU A 106 12.03 3.87 8.14
N GLN A 107 11.43 5.06 8.29
CA GLN A 107 10.35 5.29 9.26
C GLN A 107 9.10 4.45 8.96
N LEU A 108 8.71 4.34 7.69
CA LEU A 108 7.61 3.46 7.28
C LEU A 108 7.95 2.01 7.61
N LEU A 109 9.13 1.53 7.20
CA LEU A 109 9.59 0.17 7.45
C LEU A 109 9.61 -0.18 8.95
N ALA A 110 10.06 0.75 9.78
CA ALA A 110 10.06 0.59 11.23
C ALA A 110 8.64 0.52 11.82
N TYR A 111 7.67 1.20 11.21
CA TYR A 111 6.29 1.23 11.69
C TYR A 111 5.45 0.02 11.26
N LEU A 112 5.70 -0.57 10.09
CA LEU A 112 4.87 -1.67 9.56
C LEU A 112 4.64 -2.83 10.57
N PRO A 113 5.64 -3.30 11.34
CA PRO A 113 5.40 -4.35 12.34
C PRO A 113 4.50 -3.91 13.51
N ASP A 114 4.43 -2.61 13.79
CA ASP A 114 3.73 -2.01 14.93
C ASP A 114 2.30 -1.56 14.59
N VAL A 115 1.85 -1.72 13.34
CA VAL A 115 0.47 -1.39 12.96
C VAL A 115 -0.50 -2.18 13.84
N PRO A 116 -1.43 -1.51 14.54
CA PRO A 116 -2.35 -2.18 15.46
C PRO A 116 -3.14 -3.30 14.80
N ASP A 117 -3.38 -4.36 15.56
CA ASP A 117 -4.24 -5.44 15.12
C ASP A 117 -5.67 -4.96 14.86
N THR A 118 -6.14 -3.86 15.46
CA THR A 118 -7.42 -3.20 15.20
C THR A 118 -7.48 -2.40 13.89
N THR A 119 -6.38 -2.31 13.15
CA THR A 119 -6.29 -1.47 11.94
C THR A 119 -5.97 -2.31 10.71
N ASP A 120 -6.67 -2.00 9.63
CA ASP A 120 -6.37 -2.42 8.27
C ASP A 120 -5.70 -1.27 7.53
N LEU A 121 -4.39 -1.39 7.31
CA LEU A 121 -3.61 -0.41 6.55
C LEU A 121 -3.47 -0.88 5.10
N ILE A 122 -4.06 -0.14 4.17
CA ILE A 122 -4.07 -0.48 2.74
C ILE A 122 -3.20 0.51 1.97
N LEU A 123 -2.13 0.01 1.37
CA LEU A 123 -1.30 0.75 0.41
C LEU A 123 -1.82 0.44 -1.00
N VAL A 124 -2.23 1.47 -1.73
CA VAL A 124 -2.83 1.33 -3.07
C VAL A 124 -1.93 1.96 -4.11
N GLU A 125 -1.43 1.17 -5.06
CA GLU A 125 -0.47 1.62 -6.07
C GLU A 125 -1.00 1.33 -7.48
N ALA A 126 -1.21 2.38 -8.28
CA ALA A 126 -1.70 2.24 -9.67
C ALA A 126 -0.68 1.59 -10.62
N THR A 127 0.57 1.41 -10.16
CA THR A 127 1.62 0.76 -10.95
C THR A 127 2.19 -0.42 -10.18
N PRO A 128 2.63 -1.49 -10.87
CA PRO A 128 3.27 -2.60 -10.20
C PRO A 128 4.48 -2.15 -9.37
N VAL A 129 4.51 -2.53 -8.10
CA VAL A 129 5.65 -2.26 -7.23
C VAL A 129 6.71 -3.36 -7.45
N PRO A 130 7.96 -3.02 -7.75
CA PRO A 130 9.00 -4.03 -7.99
C PRO A 130 9.21 -4.95 -6.79
N GLY A 131 9.36 -6.25 -7.04
CA GLY A 131 9.55 -7.25 -5.98
C GLY A 131 10.85 -7.09 -5.16
N ASN A 132 11.82 -6.33 -5.68
CA ASN A 132 13.08 -6.01 -5.00
C ASN A 132 12.98 -4.75 -4.11
N ASP A 133 11.86 -4.02 -4.12
CA ASP A 133 11.62 -2.87 -3.27
C ASP A 133 11.70 -3.26 -1.78
N LYS A 134 12.34 -2.42 -0.96
CA LYS A 134 12.54 -2.70 0.46
C LYS A 134 11.22 -2.86 1.21
N VAL A 135 10.20 -2.06 0.88
CA VAL A 135 8.86 -2.14 1.49
C VAL A 135 8.18 -3.44 1.09
N VAL A 136 8.25 -3.84 -0.19
CA VAL A 136 7.69 -5.13 -0.65
C VAL A 136 8.36 -6.31 0.04
N LYS A 137 9.69 -6.30 0.21
CA LYS A 137 10.41 -7.34 0.96
C LYS A 137 9.95 -7.42 2.42
N ALA A 138 9.76 -6.28 3.08
CA ALA A 138 9.24 -6.23 4.44
C ALA A 138 7.81 -6.77 4.54
N LEU A 139 6.92 -6.35 3.62
CA LEU A 139 5.55 -6.86 3.56
C LEU A 139 5.49 -8.36 3.28
N LYS A 140 6.37 -8.91 2.45
CA LYS A 140 6.46 -10.36 2.23
C LYS A 140 6.81 -11.12 3.53
N ARG A 141 7.75 -10.60 4.32
CA ARG A 141 8.09 -11.19 5.63
C ARG A 141 6.93 -11.12 6.62
N LEU A 142 6.21 -9.99 6.65
CA LEU A 142 5.00 -9.84 7.46
C LEU A 142 3.87 -10.75 6.96
N ALA A 143 3.80 -11.03 5.66
CA ALA A 143 2.83 -11.95 5.08
C ALA A 143 3.08 -13.41 5.51
N GLU A 144 4.35 -13.83 5.62
CA GLU A 144 4.71 -15.14 6.20
C GLU A 144 4.22 -15.29 7.66
N GLN A 145 4.06 -14.17 8.36
CA GLN A 145 3.54 -14.10 9.74
C GLN A 145 2.02 -13.87 9.80
N GLY A 146 1.34 -13.83 8.66
CA GLY A 146 -0.10 -13.54 8.58
C GLY A 146 -0.50 -12.09 8.88
N GLN A 147 0.47 -11.17 8.97
CA GLN A 147 0.23 -9.76 9.28
C GLN A 147 0.03 -8.90 8.02
N ALA A 148 0.43 -9.39 6.85
CA ALA A 148 0.29 -8.67 5.59
C ALA A 148 -0.24 -9.55 4.43
N ALA A 149 -0.79 -8.89 3.41
CA ALA A 149 -1.16 -9.48 2.13
C ALA A 149 -0.67 -8.61 0.97
N LEU A 150 -0.24 -9.24 -0.13
CA LEU A 150 0.14 -8.55 -1.35
C LEU A 150 -0.78 -9.04 -2.46
N VAL A 151 -1.47 -8.11 -3.11
CA VAL A 151 -2.40 -8.39 -4.19
C VAL A 151 -1.96 -7.65 -5.43
N VAL A 152 -1.70 -8.43 -6.47
CA VAL A 152 -1.41 -7.92 -7.81
C VAL A 152 -2.72 -7.72 -8.56
N CYS A 153 -2.99 -6.49 -8.98
CA CYS A 153 -4.16 -6.07 -9.74
C CYS A 153 -3.72 -5.78 -11.18
N ASP A 154 -3.34 -6.83 -11.90
CA ASP A 154 -2.92 -6.73 -13.30
C ASP A 154 -4.12 -6.78 -14.24
N ALA A 155 -4.05 -5.99 -15.32
CA ALA A 155 -5.00 -6.10 -16.40
C ALA A 155 -4.78 -7.44 -17.13
N PRO A 156 -5.83 -8.18 -17.47
CA PRO A 156 -5.70 -9.37 -18.29
C PRO A 156 -5.07 -9.01 -19.65
N GLU A 157 -4.26 -9.91 -20.20
CA GLU A 157 -3.70 -9.72 -21.55
C GLU A 157 -4.83 -9.71 -22.60
N ASP A 158 -4.63 -9.03 -23.74
CA ASP A 158 -5.63 -8.93 -24.83
C ASP A 158 -6.18 -10.30 -25.27
N ARG A 159 -5.32 -11.34 -25.24
CA ARG A 159 -5.70 -12.71 -25.62
C ARG A 159 -6.69 -13.34 -24.62
N ASP A 160 -6.57 -12.97 -23.35
CA ASP A 160 -7.31 -13.55 -22.23
C ASP A 160 -8.54 -12.70 -21.85
N LEU A 161 -8.61 -11.46 -22.36
CA LEU A 161 -9.69 -10.51 -22.10
C LEU A 161 -11.09 -11.10 -22.40
N PRO A 162 -11.36 -11.80 -23.51
CA PRO A 162 -12.67 -12.38 -23.76
C PRO A 162 -13.06 -13.44 -22.72
N ALA A 163 -12.10 -14.30 -22.34
CA ALA A 163 -12.33 -15.33 -21.33
C ALA A 163 -12.54 -14.71 -19.93
N TRP A 164 -11.76 -13.68 -19.60
CA TRP A 164 -11.90 -12.91 -18.36
C TRP A 164 -13.27 -12.23 -18.25
N ILE A 165 -13.77 -11.63 -19.35
CA ILE A 165 -15.11 -11.02 -19.38
C ILE A 165 -16.18 -12.07 -19.09
N ILE A 166 -16.11 -13.24 -19.74
CA ILE A 166 -17.10 -14.32 -19.55
C ILE A 166 -17.07 -14.85 -18.11
N ASP A 167 -15.89 -15.15 -17.57
CA ASP A 167 -15.75 -15.64 -16.20
C ASP A 167 -16.26 -14.60 -15.18
N ARG A 168 -16.02 -13.32 -15.45
CA ARG A 168 -16.47 -12.21 -14.62
C ARG A 168 -17.99 -12.01 -14.66
N THR A 169 -18.61 -12.07 -15.84
CA THR A 169 -20.08 -11.98 -15.99
C THR A 169 -20.76 -13.09 -15.18
N ARG A 170 -20.24 -14.32 -15.28
CA ARG A 170 -20.74 -15.46 -14.49
C ARG A 170 -20.59 -15.25 -12.99
N ARG A 171 -19.44 -14.74 -12.52
CA ARG A 171 -19.22 -14.46 -11.08
C ARG A 171 -20.16 -13.38 -10.52
N LYS A 172 -20.66 -12.47 -11.36
CA LYS A 172 -21.61 -11.42 -10.96
C LYS A 172 -23.08 -11.83 -11.21
N GLY A 173 -23.35 -13.08 -11.58
CA GLY A 173 -24.70 -13.62 -11.77
C GLY A 173 -25.35 -13.28 -13.12
N GLY A 174 -24.57 -12.86 -14.11
CA GLY A 174 -25.03 -12.71 -15.50
C GLY A 174 -24.85 -14.02 -16.29
N GLU A 175 -25.81 -14.30 -17.18
CA GLU A 175 -25.73 -15.35 -18.21
C GLU A 175 -25.22 -14.78 -19.54
#